data_AF-A0A2S6AGT3-F1
#
_entry.id   AF-A0A2S6AGT3-F1
#
_cell.length_a   1.000
_cell.length_b   1.000
_cell.length_c   1.000
_cell.angle_alpha   90.00
_cell.angle_beta   90.00
_cell.angle_gamma   90.00
#
_symmetry.space_group_name_H-M   'P 1'
#
loop_
_entity.id
_entity.type
_entity.pdbx_description
1 polymer ?
#
loop_
_entity_poly.entity_id
_entity_poly.type
_entity_poly.pdbx_seq_one_letter_code
_entity_poly.pdbx_strand_id
1 'polypeptide(L)'
;MRCHVELSTWLFSREGDTAECQVRLPHDAMIGAARTATASGGADAGWFSGGLYTYRTTWIPPGPVGNGRIKLRFEGVQGDAELFVNGRLADSIRSGYVDSEHDITELVHDGVPVEIRVVVDDRSHPRSRWYPGSGLFRPVQLMMVPSTCWPR
;
A
#
# COMPACT_ATOMS: atom_id res chain seq x y z
N MET A 1 17.23 -9.06 16.62
CA MET A 1 15.92 -9.70 16.30
C MET A 1 15.21 -8.76 15.34
N ARG A 2 14.90 -9.18 14.11
CA ARG A 2 14.08 -8.37 13.18
C ARG A 2 12.64 -8.50 13.62
N CYS A 3 11.98 -7.40 13.94
CA CYS A 3 10.56 -7.41 14.28
C CYS A 3 9.79 -7.07 13.00
N HIS A 4 8.96 -8.02 12.55
CA HIS A 4 8.02 -7.84 11.45
C HIS A 4 6.63 -7.69 12.05
N VAL A 5 5.93 -6.63 11.68
CA VAL A 5 4.53 -6.39 12.05
C VAL A 5 3.72 -6.35 10.77
N GLU A 6 2.75 -7.25 10.63
CA GLU A 6 1.84 -7.22 9.48
C GLU A 6 0.79 -6.12 9.68
N LEU A 7 0.67 -5.22 8.70
CA LEU A 7 -0.35 -4.19 8.67
C LEU A 7 -1.56 -4.74 7.90
N SER A 8 -2.44 -5.47 8.58
CA SER A 8 -3.52 -6.21 7.92
C SER A 8 -4.87 -5.48 7.87
N THR A 9 -5.11 -4.46 8.69
CA THR A 9 -6.38 -3.70 8.72
C THR A 9 -6.16 -2.27 8.24
N TRP A 10 -6.95 -1.86 7.25
CA TRP A 10 -6.84 -0.56 6.60
C TRP A 10 -8.22 0.07 6.41
N LEU A 11 -8.29 1.39 6.44
CA LEU A 11 -9.38 2.16 5.88
C LEU A 11 -9.14 2.32 4.37
N PHE A 12 -10.20 2.21 3.59
CA PHE A 12 -10.16 2.22 2.13
C PHE A 12 -11.26 3.14 1.59
N SER A 13 -10.92 3.91 0.57
CA SER A 13 -11.88 4.65 -0.24
C SER A 13 -11.44 4.66 -1.70
N ARG A 14 -12.40 4.80 -2.60
CA ARG A 14 -12.14 5.06 -4.02
C ARG A 14 -12.49 6.52 -4.35
N GLU A 15 -11.97 7.01 -5.47
CA GLU A 15 -12.35 8.33 -5.99
C GLU A 15 -13.88 8.45 -6.13
N GLY A 16 -14.44 9.49 -5.53
CA GLY A 16 -15.88 9.76 -5.51
C GLY A 16 -16.65 9.16 -4.33
N ASP A 17 -16.03 8.33 -3.48
CA ASP A 17 -16.68 7.86 -2.26
C ASP A 17 -16.80 9.00 -1.24
N THR A 18 -17.90 9.02 -0.49
CA THR A 18 -18.16 10.02 0.57
C THR A 18 -17.66 9.59 1.95
N ALA A 19 -17.24 8.33 2.09
CA ALA A 19 -16.74 7.75 3.33
C ALA A 19 -15.71 6.64 3.06
N GLU A 20 -14.82 6.41 4.02
CA GLU A 20 -13.91 5.28 4.03
C GLU A 20 -14.58 4.06 4.67
N CYS A 21 -14.25 2.85 4.20
CA CYS A 21 -14.67 1.59 4.80
C CYS A 21 -13.46 0.78 5.26
N GLN A 22 -13.64 -0.08 6.27
CA GLN A 22 -12.56 -0.93 6.75
C GLN A 22 -12.41 -2.16 5.85
N VAL A 23 -11.19 -2.43 5.41
CA VAL A 23 -10.79 -3.62 4.64
C VAL A 23 -9.65 -4.35 5.32
N ARG A 24 -9.46 -5.61 4.94
CA ARG A 24 -8.33 -6.44 5.36
C ARG A 24 -7.45 -6.71 4.14
N LEU A 25 -6.14 -6.57 4.31
CA LEU A 25 -5.18 -6.97 3.27
C LEU A 25 -4.98 -8.50 3.29
N PRO A 26 -4.68 -9.11 2.13
CA PRO A 26 -4.65 -8.50 0.79
C PRO A 26 -6.04 -8.06 0.29
N HIS A 27 -6.10 -6.92 -0.41
CA HIS A 27 -7.34 -6.35 -0.93
C HIS A 27 -7.20 -5.90 -2.39
N ASP A 28 -7.92 -6.57 -3.28
CA ASP A 28 -8.13 -6.14 -4.66
C ASP A 28 -9.30 -5.14 -4.70
N ALA A 29 -8.99 -3.85 -4.91
CA ALA A 29 -10.01 -2.80 -4.98
C ALA A 29 -10.85 -2.86 -6.25
N MET A 30 -10.30 -3.40 -7.34
CA MET A 30 -10.95 -3.43 -8.65
C MET A 30 -12.12 -4.41 -8.67
N ILE A 31 -12.05 -5.51 -7.91
CA ILE A 31 -13.09 -6.55 -7.90
C ILE A 31 -14.44 -6.03 -7.38
N GLY A 32 -14.42 -4.98 -6.56
CA GLY A 32 -15.61 -4.30 -6.05
C GLY A 32 -16.20 -3.26 -7.00
N ALA A 33 -15.53 -2.97 -8.12
CA ALA A 33 -16.01 -2.00 -9.10
C ALA A 33 -17.11 -2.59 -10.01
N ALA A 34 -17.91 -1.71 -10.62
CA ALA A 34 -18.88 -2.15 -11.62
C ALA A 34 -18.17 -2.54 -12.93
N ARG A 35 -18.68 -3.60 -13.58
CA ARG A 35 -18.26 -3.97 -14.93
C ARG A 35 -19.04 -3.15 -15.96
N THR A 36 -18.38 -2.74 -17.03
CA THR A 36 -19.03 -2.02 -18.12
C THR A 36 -18.59 -2.57 -19.48
N ALA A 37 -19.52 -2.65 -20.43
CA ALA A 37 -19.20 -3.07 -21.81
C ALA A 37 -18.25 -2.10 -22.54
N THR A 38 -18.02 -0.91 -21.98
CA THR A 38 -17.12 0.12 -22.50
C THR A 38 -15.79 0.19 -21.75
N ALA A 39 -15.52 -0.71 -20.81
CA ALA A 39 -14.25 -0.75 -20.10
C ALA A 39 -13.09 -0.97 -21.08
N SER A 40 -12.04 -0.16 -20.98
CA SER A 40 -10.95 -0.13 -21.95
C SER A 40 -10.16 -1.44 -22.03
N GLY A 41 -10.11 -2.21 -20.94
CA GLY A 41 -9.49 -3.54 -20.91
C GLY A 41 -10.33 -4.69 -21.45
N GLY A 42 -11.59 -4.43 -21.84
CA GLY A 42 -12.46 -5.41 -22.49
C GLY A 42 -12.52 -6.76 -21.76
N ALA A 43 -12.57 -7.84 -22.53
CA ALA A 43 -12.60 -9.21 -21.99
C ALA A 43 -11.33 -9.59 -21.21
N ASP A 44 -10.16 -9.08 -21.61
CA ASP A 44 -8.87 -9.39 -20.98
C ASP A 44 -8.82 -8.92 -19.53
N ALA A 45 -9.39 -7.74 -19.24
CA ALA A 45 -9.54 -7.21 -17.88
C ALA A 45 -10.88 -7.56 -17.23
N GLY A 46 -11.64 -8.52 -17.77
CA GLY A 46 -12.94 -8.92 -17.20
C GLY A 46 -14.00 -7.82 -17.18
N TRP A 47 -13.88 -6.83 -18.09
CA TRP A 47 -14.75 -5.65 -18.22
C TRP A 47 -14.71 -4.69 -17.03
N PHE A 48 -13.66 -4.75 -16.21
CA PHE A 48 -13.42 -3.78 -15.14
C PHE A 48 -12.65 -2.57 -15.66
N SER A 49 -12.97 -1.40 -15.09
CA SER A 49 -12.14 -0.20 -15.18
C SER A 49 -11.30 -0.09 -13.91
N GLY A 50 -10.05 0.36 -14.06
CA GLY A 50 -9.26 0.76 -12.90
C GLY A 50 -9.79 2.03 -12.25
N GLY A 51 -9.05 2.58 -11.30
CA GLY A 51 -9.49 3.73 -10.53
C GLY A 51 -8.37 4.36 -9.72
N LEU A 52 -8.73 5.38 -8.94
CA LEU A 52 -7.85 5.97 -7.94
C LEU A 52 -8.35 5.53 -6.56
N TYR A 53 -7.46 4.92 -5.79
CA TYR A 53 -7.77 4.28 -4.52
C TYR A 53 -6.90 4.86 -3.42
N THR A 54 -7.46 5.04 -2.23
CA THR A 54 -6.72 5.47 -1.04
C THR A 54 -6.86 4.41 0.04
N TYR A 55 -5.73 4.00 0.60
CA TYR A 55 -5.64 3.12 1.77
C TYR A 55 -4.99 3.90 2.92
N ARG A 56 -5.54 3.80 4.12
CA ARG A 56 -4.97 4.39 5.34
C ARG A 56 -4.91 3.40 6.48
N THR A 57 -3.83 3.42 7.25
CA THR A 57 -3.74 2.69 8.51
C THR A 57 -2.90 3.48 9.50
N THR A 58 -3.07 3.18 10.78
CA THR A 58 -2.30 3.81 11.86
C THR A 58 -1.53 2.74 12.59
N TRP A 59 -0.24 2.99 12.79
CA TRP A 59 0.62 2.13 13.58
C TRP A 59 1.19 2.91 14.76
N ILE A 60 1.26 2.27 15.93
CA ILE A 60 1.88 2.85 17.13
C ILE A 60 3.16 2.05 17.43
N PRO A 61 4.33 2.70 17.48
CA PRO A 61 5.56 2.04 17.90
C PRO A 61 5.38 1.37 19.27
N PRO A 62 5.71 0.08 19.43
CA PRO A 62 5.54 -0.62 20.71
C PRO A 62 6.54 -0.18 21.80
N GLY A 63 7.49 0.69 21.46
CA GLY A 63 8.50 1.25 22.35
C GLY A 63 9.38 2.25 21.59
N PRO A 64 10.45 2.75 22.23
CA PRO A 64 11.42 3.63 21.58
C PRO A 64 12.01 2.97 20.34
N VAL A 65 11.94 3.65 19.20
CA VAL A 65 12.50 3.21 17.92
C VAL A 65 14.03 3.18 17.97
N GLY A 66 14.62 4.00 18.84
CA GLY A 66 16.06 4.10 19.01
C GLY A 66 16.77 4.47 17.70
N ASN A 67 18.05 4.07 17.56
CA ASN A 67 18.83 4.34 16.34
C ASN A 67 18.56 3.33 15.20
N GLY A 68 17.47 2.54 15.29
CA GLY A 68 17.11 1.57 14.27
C GLY A 68 16.52 2.22 13.01
N ARG A 69 16.34 1.42 11.96
CA ARG A 69 15.57 1.80 10.78
C ARG A 69 14.16 1.22 10.85
N ILE A 70 13.18 2.02 10.42
CA ILE A 70 11.81 1.56 10.19
C ILE A 70 11.57 1.54 8.69
N LYS A 71 11.15 0.39 8.19
CA LYS A 71 10.80 0.22 6.79
C LYS A 71 9.38 -0.32 6.62
N LEU A 72 8.73 0.09 5.55
CA LEU A 72 7.53 -0.57 5.03
C LEU A 72 7.92 -1.46 3.87
N ARG A 73 7.51 -2.71 3.91
CA ARG A 73 7.65 -3.67 2.82
C ARG A 73 6.30 -3.95 2.19
N PHE A 74 6.22 -3.75 0.88
CA PHE A 74 5.09 -4.12 0.06
C PHE A 74 5.49 -5.31 -0.79
N GLU A 75 4.77 -6.43 -0.70
CA GLU A 75 5.03 -7.60 -1.56
C GLU A 75 4.44 -7.44 -2.98
N GLY A 76 3.69 -6.37 -3.20
CA GLY A 76 3.19 -5.94 -4.51
C GLY A 76 2.05 -4.94 -4.39
N VAL A 77 2.04 -3.96 -5.29
CA VAL A 77 0.99 -2.94 -5.37
C VAL A 77 0.56 -2.79 -6.83
N GLN A 78 -0.67 -3.17 -7.14
CA GLN A 78 -1.17 -3.12 -8.51
C GLN A 78 -1.66 -1.71 -8.85
N GLY A 79 -0.87 -0.98 -9.63
CA GLY A 79 -1.07 0.43 -9.98
C GLY A 79 0.21 1.24 -9.77
N ASP A 80 0.21 2.52 -10.17
CA ASP A 80 1.24 3.45 -9.72
C ASP A 80 0.85 3.98 -8.34
N ALA A 81 1.70 3.84 -7.33
CA ALA A 81 1.34 4.24 -5.97
C ALA A 81 2.28 5.28 -5.35
N GLU A 82 1.71 6.12 -4.49
CA GLU A 82 2.41 7.09 -3.67
C GLU A 82 2.21 6.75 -2.20
N LEU A 83 3.32 6.61 -1.48
CA LEU A 83 3.36 6.32 -0.05
C LEU A 83 3.54 7.62 0.72
N PHE A 84 2.60 7.91 1.61
CA PHE A 84 2.67 9.03 2.54
C PHE A 84 2.76 8.51 3.98
N VAL A 85 3.60 9.16 4.79
CA VAL A 85 3.70 8.92 6.23
C VAL A 85 3.56 10.25 6.94
N ASN A 86 2.63 10.34 7.90
CA ASN A 86 2.32 11.57 8.63
C ASN A 86 2.11 12.78 7.70
N GLY A 87 1.39 12.55 6.60
CA GLY A 87 1.08 13.58 5.58
C GLY A 87 2.22 13.94 4.63
N ARG A 88 3.44 13.43 4.82
CA ARG A 88 4.59 13.69 3.95
C ARG A 88 4.77 12.55 2.94
N LEU A 89 5.05 12.90 1.69
CA LEU A 89 5.42 11.91 0.67
C LEU A 89 6.73 11.24 1.09
N ALA A 90 6.69 9.93 1.31
CA ALA A 90 7.83 9.12 1.68
C ALA A 90 8.49 8.50 0.46
N ASP A 91 7.70 7.93 -0.47
CA ASP A 91 8.22 7.32 -1.70
C ASP A 91 7.12 7.11 -2.75
N SER A 92 7.52 6.69 -3.95
CA SER A 92 6.64 6.18 -5.00
C SER A 92 6.93 4.72 -5.32
N ILE A 93 5.87 3.93 -5.51
CA ILE A 93 5.95 2.50 -5.81
C ILE A 93 5.49 2.29 -7.24
N ARG A 94 6.39 1.80 -8.08
CA ARG A 94 6.14 1.51 -9.50
C ARG A 94 6.47 0.06 -9.80
N SER A 95 5.58 -0.85 -9.43
CA SER A 95 5.55 -2.23 -9.94
C SER A 95 4.41 -3.02 -9.31
N GLY A 96 3.58 -3.65 -10.15
CA GLY A 96 2.50 -4.56 -9.71
C GLY A 96 2.99 -5.78 -8.94
N TYR A 97 4.14 -6.35 -9.33
CA TYR A 97 4.48 -7.72 -8.98
C TYR A 97 5.82 -7.89 -8.26
N VAL A 98 6.51 -6.78 -7.96
CA VAL A 98 7.83 -6.79 -7.35
C VAL A 98 7.74 -6.28 -5.92
N ASP A 99 8.38 -7.02 -5.01
CA ASP A 99 8.57 -6.60 -3.63
C ASP A 99 9.39 -5.29 -3.56
N SER A 100 8.98 -4.39 -2.68
CA SER A 100 9.66 -3.12 -2.45
C SER A 100 9.73 -2.80 -0.96
N GLU A 101 10.82 -2.13 -0.55
CA GLU A 101 11.03 -1.66 0.82
C GLU A 101 11.25 -0.15 0.81
N HIS A 102 10.56 0.57 1.70
CA HIS A 102 10.63 2.03 1.81
C HIS A 102 11.02 2.42 3.22
N ASP A 103 12.12 3.18 3.35
CA ASP A 103 12.63 3.66 4.63
C ASP A 103 11.80 4.88 5.08
N ILE A 104 11.16 4.77 6.24
CA ILE A 104 10.30 5.81 6.81
C ILE A 104 10.86 6.34 8.14
N THR A 105 12.11 6.02 8.46
CA THR A 105 12.72 6.29 9.77
C THR A 105 12.62 7.77 10.16
N GLU A 106 12.93 8.68 9.24
CA GLU A 106 12.89 10.14 9.45
C GLU A 106 11.47 10.72 9.60
N LEU A 107 10.43 9.90 9.40
CA LEU A 107 9.03 10.31 9.44
C LEU A 107 8.30 9.77 10.69
N VAL A 108 8.99 9.01 11.53
CA VAL A 108 8.44 8.39 12.74
C VAL A 108 9.03 9.03 14.00
N HIS A 109 8.19 9.22 15.01
CA HIS A 109 8.59 9.72 16.33
C HIS A 109 8.15 8.76 17.43
N ASP A 110 8.98 8.63 18.47
CA ASP A 110 8.74 7.72 19.59
C ASP A 110 7.42 8.02 20.31
N GLY A 111 6.61 6.99 20.53
CA GLY A 111 5.34 7.09 21.25
C GLY A 111 4.23 7.86 20.51
N VAL A 112 4.47 8.30 19.27
CA VAL A 112 3.49 9.01 18.45
C VAL A 112 2.86 8.05 17.44
N PRO A 113 1.51 8.00 17.32
CA PRO A 113 0.86 7.25 16.26
C PRO A 113 1.32 7.73 14.88
N VAL A 114 1.65 6.78 14.02
CA VAL A 114 2.12 7.02 12.65
C VAL A 114 0.97 6.73 11.70
N GLU A 115 0.49 7.74 10.99
CA GLU A 115 -0.45 7.56 9.88
C GLU A 115 0.32 7.14 8.63
N ILE A 116 -0.06 6.01 8.05
CA ILE A 116 0.44 5.52 6.77
C ILE A 116 -0.70 5.60 5.76
N ARG A 117 -0.48 6.29 4.65
CA ARG A 117 -1.45 6.44 3.57
C ARG A 117 -0.81 6.02 2.25
N VAL A 118 -1.50 5.16 1.50
CA VAL A 118 -1.09 4.74 0.16
C VAL A 118 -2.16 5.16 -0.82
N VAL A 119 -1.78 5.99 -1.80
CA VAL A 119 -2.65 6.37 -2.91
C VAL A 119 -2.23 5.55 -4.11
N VAL A 120 -3.15 4.80 -4.71
CA VAL A 120 -2.90 3.93 -5.87
C VAL A 120 -3.70 4.45 -7.05
N ASP A 121 -2.99 4.91 -8.09
CA ASP A 121 -3.57 5.31 -9.37
C ASP A 121 -3.44 4.18 -10.40
N ASP A 122 -4.59 3.63 -10.78
CA ASP A 122 -4.72 2.60 -11.80
C ASP A 122 -5.69 3.00 -12.91
N ARG A 123 -5.95 4.31 -13.07
CA ARG A 123 -6.92 4.84 -14.05
C ARG A 123 -6.50 4.64 -15.50
N SER A 124 -5.20 4.53 -15.76
CA SER A 124 -4.61 4.40 -17.10
C SER A 124 -4.68 2.99 -17.70
N HIS A 125 -5.74 2.23 -17.38
CA HIS A 125 -6.04 0.94 -17.98
C HIS A 125 -6.31 1.04 -19.50
N PRO A 126 -5.93 0.04 -20.32
CA PRO A 126 -5.39 -1.26 -19.92
C PRO A 126 -3.85 -1.30 -19.84
N ARG A 127 -3.31 -1.92 -18.78
CA ARG A 127 -1.87 -2.18 -18.61
C ARG A 127 -1.49 -3.67 -18.61
N SER A 128 -2.47 -4.55 -18.81
CA SER A 128 -2.29 -6.00 -18.73
C SER A 128 -3.11 -6.72 -19.81
N ARG A 129 -2.69 -7.94 -20.18
CA ARG A 129 -3.42 -8.85 -21.09
C ARG A 129 -4.35 -9.83 -20.35
N TRP A 130 -4.45 -9.69 -19.03
CA TRP A 130 -5.31 -10.45 -18.14
C TRP A 130 -5.75 -9.55 -16.99
N TYR A 131 -6.82 -9.92 -16.28
CA TYR A 131 -7.31 -9.21 -15.11
C TYR A 131 -6.21 -9.10 -14.05
N PRO A 132 -5.65 -7.89 -13.79
CA PRO A 132 -4.56 -7.75 -12.84
C PRO A 132 -5.05 -7.48 -11.41
N GLY A 133 -6.32 -7.05 -11.25
CA GLY A 133 -6.82 -6.40 -10.04
C GLY A 133 -6.27 -4.97 -9.90
N SER A 134 -6.52 -4.33 -8.76
CA SER A 134 -5.91 -3.04 -8.39
C SER A 134 -5.69 -2.91 -6.89
N GLY A 135 -4.70 -2.12 -6.47
CA GLY A 135 -4.49 -1.75 -5.08
C GLY A 135 -3.52 -2.67 -4.32
N LEU A 136 -3.73 -2.76 -3.01
CA LEU A 136 -2.88 -3.52 -2.07
C LEU A 136 -3.27 -5.01 -2.04
N PHE A 137 -3.09 -5.69 -3.16
CA PHE A 137 -3.48 -7.10 -3.34
C PHE A 137 -2.51 -8.13 -2.70
N ARG A 138 -1.46 -7.66 -2.02
CA ARG A 138 -0.49 -8.48 -1.28
C ARG A 138 -0.21 -7.88 0.11
N PRO A 139 0.38 -8.67 1.03
CA PRO A 139 0.70 -8.21 2.37
C PRO A 139 1.58 -6.95 2.41
N VAL A 140 1.34 -6.13 3.43
CA VAL A 140 2.18 -4.99 3.79
C VAL A 140 2.73 -5.23 5.19
N GLN A 141 4.05 -5.12 5.34
CA GLN A 141 4.74 -5.38 6.59
C GLN A 141 5.54 -4.15 7.02
N LEU A 142 5.51 -3.86 8.31
CA LEU A 142 6.44 -2.94 8.95
C LEU A 142 7.63 -3.73 9.50
N MET A 143 8.84 -3.26 9.23
CA MET A 143 10.08 -3.88 9.65
C MET A 143 10.90 -2.91 10.49
N MET A 144 11.19 -3.32 11.72
CA MET A 144 12.13 -2.60 12.59
C MET A 144 13.49 -3.31 12.55
N VAL A 145 14.50 -2.59 12.06
CA VAL A 145 15.87 -3.09 11.88
C VAL A 145 16.78 -2.36 12.86
N PRO A 146 17.43 -3.04 13.82
CA PRO A 146 18.36 -2.38 14.74
C PRO A 146 19.59 -1.82 14.00
N SER A 147 20.22 -0.78 14.55
CA SER A 147 21.43 -0.15 13.99
C SER A 147 22.62 -1.11 13.90
N THR A 148 22.71 -2.06 14.83
CA THR A 148 23.75 -3.10 14.85
C THR A 148 23.30 -4.29 14.00
N CYS A 149 23.74 -4.34 12.74
CA CYS A 149 23.76 -5.57 11.96
C CYS A 149 25.10 -6.29 12.16
N TRP A 150 25.07 -7.63 12.21
CA TRP A 150 26.25 -8.49 12.36
C TRP A 150 27.26 -8.23 11.23
N PRO A 151 28.58 -8.14 11.49
CA PRO A 151 29.58 -8.08 10.42
C PRO A 151 29.54 -9.41 9.66
N ARG A 152 29.60 -9.36 8.33
CA ARG A 152 29.53 -10.54 7.45
C ARG A 152 30.52 -11.63 7.84
#